data_AF-A0A1N7M5I7-F1
#
_entry.id   AF-A0A1N7M5I7-F1
#
_cell.length_a   1.000
_cell.length_b   1.000
_cell.length_c   1.000
_cell.angle_alpha   90.00
_cell.angle_beta   90.00
_cell.angle_gamma   90.00
#
_symmetry.space_group_name_H-M   'P 1'
#
loop_
_entity.id
_entity.type
_entity.pdbx_description
1 polymer ?
#
loop_
_entity_poly.entity_id
_entity_poly.type
_entity_poly.pdbx_seq_one_letter_code
_entity_poly.pdbx_strand_id
1 'polypeptide(L)' 'MSHKNFNTTDFTENSEKQYQIEFKINEIGEGINLIVQKLNEKGEYEMIQAPVHRLNDSIFITWDHPFDGRILFDE' A
#
# COMPACT_ATOMS: atom_id res chain seq x y z
N MET A 1 10.24 4.72 -11.67
CA MET A 1 9.19 4.79 -10.64
C MET A 1 7.84 4.56 -11.29
N SER A 2 7.33 3.35 -11.11
CA SER A 2 5.98 2.96 -11.48
C SER A 2 5.04 3.22 -10.30
N HIS A 3 3.73 3.26 -10.56
CA HIS A 3 2.74 3.45 -9.51
C HIS A 3 1.56 2.50 -9.68
N LYS A 4 0.94 2.15 -8.57
CA LYS A 4 -0.29 1.35 -8.53
C LYS A 4 -1.29 1.99 -7.59
N ASN A 5 -2.47 2.29 -8.10
CA ASN A 5 -3.55 2.86 -7.31
C ASN A 5 -4.27 1.76 -6.54
N PHE A 6 -4.81 2.13 -5.40
CA PHE A 6 -5.69 1.30 -4.58
C PHE A 6 -6.80 2.17 -3.99
N ASN A 7 -7.89 1.53 -3.59
CA ASN A 7 -9.05 2.16 -3.00
C ASN A 7 -9.49 1.42 -1.74
N THR A 8 -10.44 2.00 -1.01
CA THR A 8 -10.98 1.44 0.24
C THR A 8 -11.49 -0.01 0.14
N THR A 9 -11.91 -0.48 -1.05
CA THR A 9 -12.41 -1.86 -1.25
C THR A 9 -11.30 -2.89 -1.45
N ASP A 10 -10.06 -2.46 -1.69
CA ASP A 10 -8.90 -3.34 -1.82
C ASP A 10 -8.36 -3.83 -0.46
N PHE A 11 -8.83 -3.25 0.65
CA PHE A 11 -8.37 -3.57 1.99
C PHE A 11 -9.01 -4.85 2.53
N THR A 12 -8.22 -5.59 3.28
CA THR A 12 -8.65 -6.76 4.07
C THR A 12 -8.25 -6.57 5.52
N GLU A 13 -9.04 -7.07 6.48
CA GLU A 13 -8.62 -7.08 7.88
C GLU A 13 -7.68 -8.25 8.17
N ASN A 14 -6.57 -7.97 8.84
CA ASN A 14 -5.65 -8.99 9.32
C ASN A 14 -6.08 -9.54 10.69
N SER A 15 -5.39 -10.57 11.18
CA SER A 15 -5.68 -11.20 12.49
C SER A 15 -5.51 -10.25 13.69
N GLU A 16 -4.82 -9.12 13.51
CA GLU A 16 -4.57 -8.10 14.52
C GLU A 16 -5.59 -6.93 14.42
N LYS A 17 -6.64 -7.07 13.60
CA LYS A 17 -7.66 -6.03 13.33
C LYS A 17 -7.09 -4.76 12.69
N GLN A 18 -5.99 -4.87 11.96
CA GLN A 18 -5.49 -3.81 11.11
C GLN A 18 -5.97 -4.03 9.69
N TYR A 19 -6.11 -2.94 8.94
CA TYR A 19 -6.44 -3.02 7.52
C TYR A 19 -5.16 -3.16 6.71
N GLN A 20 -5.14 -4.08 5.77
CA GLN A 20 -3.98 -4.34 4.93
C GLN A 20 -4.34 -4.48 3.46
N ILE A 21 -3.38 -4.12 2.61
CA ILE A 21 -3.41 -4.45 1.18
C ILE A 21 -2.22 -5.36 0.88
N GLU A 22 -2.49 -6.42 0.10
CA GLU A 22 -1.49 -7.34 -0.42
C GLU A 22 -1.10 -6.95 -1.84
N PHE A 23 0.20 -6.84 -2.08
CA PHE A 23 0.79 -6.73 -3.41
C PHE A 23 1.75 -7.90 -3.64
N LYS A 24 1.78 -8.44 -4.86
CA LYS A 24 2.75 -9.48 -5.20
C LYS A 24 4.07 -8.86 -5.65
N ILE A 25 5.19 -9.51 -5.32
CA ILE A 25 6.53 -9.05 -5.74
C ILE A 25 6.63 -8.94 -7.27
N ASN A 26 5.98 -9.84 -8.01
CA ASN A 26 5.94 -9.77 -9.47
C ASN A 26 5.12 -8.59 -10.02
N GLU A 27 4.33 -7.90 -9.20
CA GLU A 27 3.56 -6.71 -9.59
C GLU A 27 4.30 -5.41 -9.29
N ILE A 28 5.09 -5.38 -8.21
CA ILE A 28 5.64 -4.13 -7.65
C ILE A 28 7.13 -4.18 -7.31
N GLY A 29 7.82 -5.23 -7.76
CA GLY A 29 9.20 -5.53 -7.41
C GLY A 29 9.35 -5.98 -5.95
N GLU A 30 10.58 -5.98 -5.44
CA GLU A 30 10.86 -6.35 -4.03
C GLU A 30 10.35 -5.29 -3.02
N GLY A 31 9.83 -4.16 -3.51
CA GLY A 31 9.28 -3.08 -2.69
C GLY A 31 10.32 -2.47 -1.74
N ILE A 32 11.60 -2.44 -2.13
CA ILE A 32 12.70 -1.85 -1.33
C ILE A 32 12.50 -0.35 -1.18
N ASN A 33 12.09 0.34 -2.25
CA ASN A 33 11.80 1.77 -2.29
C ASN A 33 10.30 2.02 -2.47
N LEU A 34 9.48 1.51 -1.55
CA LEU A 34 8.03 1.66 -1.63
C LEU A 34 7.59 2.94 -0.90
N ILE A 35 7.00 3.88 -1.63
CA ILE A 35 6.42 5.11 -1.09
C ILE A 35 4.90 4.99 -1.16
N VAL A 36 4.22 5.24 -0.04
CA VAL A 36 2.76 5.26 0.02
C VAL A 36 2.27 6.71 -0.06
N GLN A 37 1.26 6.94 -0.90
CA GLN A 37 0.54 8.20 -0.96
C GLN A 37 -0.95 7.99 -0.73
N LYS A 38 -1.54 8.79 0.15
CA LYS A 38 -2.98 8.86 0.39
C LYS A 38 -3.58 9.97 -0.46
N LEU A 39 -4.73 9.71 -1.07
CA LEU A 39 -5.57 10.72 -1.72
C LEU A 39 -6.35 11.46 -0.64
N ASN A 40 -6.25 12.78 -0.63
CA ASN A 40 -6.94 13.63 0.34
C ASN A 40 -8.22 14.25 -0.24
N GLU A 41 -8.96 14.96 0.61
CA GLU A 41 -10.24 15.59 0.25
C GLU A 41 -10.11 16.66 -0.85
N LYS A 42 -8.90 17.17 -1.08
CA LYS A 42 -8.60 18.14 -2.15
C LYS A 42 -8.26 17.46 -3.49
N GLY A 43 -8.24 16.12 -3.53
CA GLY A 43 -7.81 15.35 -4.68
C GLY A 43 -6.29 15.33 -4.87
N GLU A 44 -5.52 15.65 -3.83
CA GLU A 44 -4.06 15.66 -3.85
C GLU A 44 -3.50 14.39 -3.19
N TYR A 45 -2.33 13.96 -3.64
CA TYR A 45 -1.61 12.82 -3.07
C TYR A 45 -0.60 13.28 -2.03
N GLU A 46 -0.75 12.83 -0.80
CA GLU A 46 0.14 13.13 0.32
C GLU A 46 0.91 11.89 0.78
N MET A 47 2.22 12.04 0.97
CA MET A 47 3.09 10.96 1.40
C MET A 47 2.83 10.60 2.85
N ILE A 48 2.61 9.31 3.11
CA ILE A 48 2.38 8.78 4.45
C ILE A 48 3.35 7.64 4.74
N GLN A 49 3.66 7.45 6.02
CA GLN A 49 4.39 6.27 6.46
C GLN A 49 3.42 5.13 6.71
N ALA A 50 3.83 3.92 6.36
CA ALA A 50 3.07 2.71 6.58
C ALA A 50 4.03 1.56 6.93
N PRO A 51 3.68 0.69 7.90
CA PRO A 51 4.40 -0.55 8.09
C PRO A 51 4.31 -1.44 6.85
N VAL A 52 5.46 -1.98 6.44
CA VAL A 52 5.57 -2.89 5.28
C VAL A 52 6.08 -4.23 5.79
N HIS A 53 5.26 -5.26 5.64
CA HIS A 53 5.58 -6.63 6.00
C HIS A 53 5.79 -7.45 4.72
N ARG A 54 6.87 -8.23 4.68
CA ARG A 54 7.18 -9.10 3.54
C ARG A 54 7.07 -10.54 3.98
N LEU A 55 6.29 -11.33 3.25
CA LEU A 55 6.10 -12.75 3.53
C LEU A 55 6.00 -13.51 2.20
N ASN A 56 6.95 -14.40 1.96
CA ASN A 56 7.11 -15.12 0.69
C ASN A 56 7.16 -14.12 -0.49
N ASP A 57 6.34 -14.32 -1.52
CA ASP A 57 6.27 -13.46 -2.70
C ASP A 57 5.25 -12.32 -2.57
N SER A 58 4.91 -11.94 -1.33
CA SER A 58 3.85 -10.98 -1.03
C SER A 58 4.33 -9.88 -0.09
N ILE A 59 3.88 -8.66 -0.37
CA ILE A 59 4.16 -7.44 0.36
C ILE A 59 2.83 -6.94 0.92
N PHE A 60 2.75 -6.87 2.24
CA PHE A 60 1.58 -6.40 2.97
C PHE A 60 1.88 -5.02 3.53
N ILE A 61 1.01 -4.06 3.24
CA ILE A 61 1.09 -2.73 3.81
C ILE A 61 -0.12 -2.54 4.71
N THR A 62 0.11 -2.11 5.95
CA THR A 62 -0.92 -2.07 7.00
C THR A 62 -1.25 -0.65 7.45
N TRP A 63 -2.50 -0.42 7.85
CA TRP A 63 -3.01 0.87 8.34
C TRP A 63 -4.16 0.69 9.33
N ASP A 64 -4.43 1.74 10.10
CA ASP A 64 -5.54 1.76 11.06
C ASP A 64 -6.92 1.90 10.41
N HIS A 65 -7.00 2.47 9.19
CA HIS A 65 -8.25 2.72 8.47
C HIS A 65 -8.05 2.61 6.94
N PRO A 66 -9.04 2.14 6.17
CA PRO A 66 -9.01 2.17 4.70
C PRO A 66 -9.01 3.59 4.13
N PHE A 67 -8.36 3.78 2.97
CA PHE A 67 -8.40 5.04 2.22
C PHE A 67 -8.04 4.83 0.75
N ASP A 68 -8.38 5.79 -0.10
CA ASP A 68 -7.96 5.78 -1.50
C ASP A 68 -6.55 6.34 -1.64
N GLY A 69 -5.71 5.70 -2.46
CA GLY A 69 -4.30 6.05 -2.52
C GLY A 69 -3.56 5.39 -3.66
N ARG A 70 -2.24 5.50 -3.61
CA ARG A 70 -1.34 4.81 -4.53
C ARG A 70 -0.01 4.50 -3.86
N ILE A 71 0.62 3.45 -4.35
CA ILE A 71 2.02 3.16 -4.06
C ILE A 71 2.88 3.60 -5.24
N LEU A 72 4.08 4.10 -4.95
CA LEU A 72 5.15 4.32 -5.89
C LEU A 72 6.27 3.34 -5.58
N PHE A 73 6.83 2.73 -6.61
CA PHE A 73 7.88 1.73 -6.47
C PHE A 73 8.83 1.79 -7.67
N ASP A 74 10.05 1.35 -7.44
CA ASP A 74 11.00 1.09 -8.51
C ASP A 74 10.76 -0.31 -9.08
N GLU A 75 10.81 -0.44 -10.41
CA GLU A 75 10.70 -1.73 -11.12
C GLU A 75 11.97 -2.56 -10.98
#